data_AF-A0A2V7JTD4-F1
#
_entry.id   AF-A0A2V7JTD4-F1
#
_cell.length_a   1.000
_cell.length_b   1.000
_cell.length_c   1.000
_cell.angle_alpha   90.00
_cell.angle_beta   90.00
_cell.angle_gamma   90.00
#
_symmetry.space_group_name_H-M   'P 1'
#
loop_
_entity.id
_entity.type
_entity.pdbx_description
1 polymer ?
#
loop_
_entity_poly.entity_id
_entity_poly.type
_entity_poly.pdbx_seq_one_letter_code
_entity_poly.pdbx_strand_id
1 'polypeptide(L)'
;MPAHETLTLWENFYVIVGSSAGALTGLQFVVMALIPDSPTQAGEHEINTFGTPTIVHFCIVLFISAVLSVPWPGWNGAATVVWVTGAVGIVYTMIIIRRSRRTTLYKPVLEDWIWHTVLPLVAYTVMVVSAAFLAFSSIGLFGIASSALLLLFVGIHNAWDSATYIALTVKQGQQPSGNPKPGPKQQ
;
A
#
# COMPACT_ATOMS: atom_id res chain seq x y z
N MET A 1 15.62 3.18 -29.95
CA MET A 1 14.50 2.22 -30.11
C MET A 1 13.21 2.97 -29.84
N PRO A 2 12.15 2.76 -30.63
CA PRO A 2 10.82 3.30 -30.35
C PRO A 2 10.31 2.83 -28.98
N ALA A 3 9.41 3.62 -28.39
CA ALA A 3 8.90 3.38 -27.04
C ALA A 3 8.24 2.00 -26.91
N HIS A 4 7.44 1.63 -27.91
CA HIS A 4 6.76 0.34 -27.95
C HIS A 4 7.73 -0.86 -27.85
N GLU A 5 8.77 -0.92 -28.69
CA GLU A 5 9.76 -2.02 -28.66
C GLU A 5 10.44 -2.14 -27.30
N THR A 6 10.77 -1.01 -26.69
CA THR A 6 11.42 -1.01 -25.38
C THR A 6 10.45 -1.49 -24.31
N LEU A 7 9.19 -1.05 -24.31
CA LEU A 7 8.18 -1.48 -23.34
C LEU A 7 7.87 -2.98 -23.46
N THR A 8 7.92 -3.56 -24.66
CA THR A 8 7.77 -5.02 -24.86
C THR A 8 8.82 -5.82 -24.09
N LEU A 9 10.05 -5.32 -23.96
CA LEU A 9 11.09 -5.97 -23.15
C LEU A 9 10.75 -6.01 -21.64
N TRP A 10 9.91 -5.09 -21.18
CA TRP A 10 9.48 -4.97 -19.78
C TRP A 10 8.11 -5.62 -19.52
N GLU A 11 7.44 -6.16 -20.54
CA GLU A 11 6.07 -6.66 -20.44
C GLU A 11 5.94 -7.73 -19.34
N ASN A 12 6.80 -8.75 -19.36
CA ASN A 12 6.80 -9.81 -18.35
C ASN A 12 6.97 -9.26 -16.93
N PHE A 13 7.84 -8.26 -16.76
CA PHE A 13 8.06 -7.63 -15.46
C PHE A 13 6.78 -6.95 -14.96
N TYR A 14 6.15 -6.09 -15.77
CA TYR A 14 4.96 -5.37 -15.37
C TYR A 14 3.73 -6.27 -15.22
N VAL A 15 3.63 -7.36 -15.99
CA VAL A 15 2.61 -8.40 -15.82
C VAL A 15 2.78 -9.12 -14.48
N ILE A 16 3.99 -9.56 -14.12
CA ILE A 16 4.25 -10.22 -12.83
C ILE A 16 3.95 -9.28 -11.66
N VAL A 17 4.48 -8.07 -11.70
CA VAL A 17 4.33 -7.07 -10.63
C VAL A 17 2.87 -6.62 -10.50
N GLY A 18 2.20 -6.35 -11.62
CA GLY A 18 0.81 -5.88 -11.64
C GLY A 18 -0.18 -6.95 -11.20
N SER A 19 -0.06 -8.18 -11.72
CA SER A 19 -0.91 -9.30 -11.31
C SER A 19 -0.77 -9.63 -9.83
N SER A 20 0.46 -9.60 -9.30
CA SER A 20 0.73 -9.77 -7.86
C SER A 20 0.05 -8.69 -7.03
N ALA A 21 0.17 -7.42 -7.43
CA ALA A 21 -0.50 -6.32 -6.75
C ALA A 21 -2.03 -6.44 -6.79
N GLY A 22 -2.60 -6.85 -7.93
CA GLY A 22 -4.04 -7.12 -8.07
C GLY A 22 -4.51 -8.25 -7.15
N ALA A 23 -3.78 -9.37 -7.12
CA ALA A 23 -4.09 -10.51 -6.26
C ALA A 23 -4.03 -10.12 -4.77
N LEU A 24 -2.99 -9.38 -4.36
CA LEU A 24 -2.85 -8.90 -2.98
C LEU A 24 -3.94 -7.89 -2.60
N THR A 25 -4.38 -7.05 -3.54
CA THR A 25 -5.54 -6.17 -3.33
C THR A 25 -6.80 -6.98 -3.05
N GLY A 26 -7.05 -8.03 -3.84
CA GLY A 26 -8.17 -8.95 -3.60
C GLY A 26 -8.07 -9.62 -2.22
N LEU A 27 -6.87 -10.06 -1.83
CA LEU A 27 -6.63 -10.66 -0.51
C LEU A 27 -6.94 -9.69 0.63
N GLN A 28 -6.61 -8.40 0.48
CA GLN A 28 -6.95 -7.39 1.50
C GLN A 28 -8.47 -7.25 1.70
N PHE A 29 -9.28 -7.32 0.64
CA PHE A 29 -10.74 -7.33 0.78
C PHE A 29 -11.24 -8.56 1.54
N VAL A 30 -10.64 -9.73 1.29
CA VAL A 30 -10.96 -10.95 2.05
C VAL A 30 -10.59 -10.78 3.53
N VAL A 31 -9.40 -10.25 3.84
CA VAL A 31 -8.97 -10.00 5.23
C VAL A 31 -9.96 -9.06 5.93
N MET A 32 -10.38 -7.97 5.28
CA MET A 32 -11.36 -7.03 5.85
C MET A 32 -12.72 -7.68 6.11
N ALA A 33 -13.17 -8.59 5.25
CA ALA A 33 -14.43 -9.32 5.44
C ALA A 33 -14.38 -10.34 6.59
N LEU A 34 -13.19 -10.75 7.04
CA LEU A 34 -13.01 -11.67 8.17
C LEU A 34 -12.98 -10.94 9.53
N ILE A 35 -12.88 -9.61 9.54
CA ILE A 35 -12.91 -8.83 10.77
C ILE A 35 -14.33 -8.88 11.33
N PRO A 36 -14.55 -9.40 12.56
CA PRO A 36 -15.86 -9.41 13.17
C PRO A 36 -16.38 -7.97 13.38
N ASP A 37 -17.67 -7.73 13.14
CA ASP A 37 -18.32 -6.47 13.45
C ASP A 37 -18.20 -6.20 14.97
N SER A 38 -17.24 -5.35 15.35
CA SER A 38 -17.07 -4.89 16.72
C SER A 38 -17.65 -3.48 16.84
N PRO A 39 -18.67 -3.23 17.68
CA PRO A 39 -19.26 -1.90 17.87
C PRO A 39 -18.35 -0.92 18.63
N THR A 40 -17.04 -1.20 18.71
CA THR A 40 -16.07 -0.39 19.46
C THR A 40 -15.24 0.49 18.53
N GLN A 41 -14.89 1.69 19.02
CA GLN A 41 -14.09 2.70 18.33
C GLN A 41 -12.73 2.20 17.80
N ALA A 42 -12.26 1.04 18.27
CA ALA A 42 -11.06 0.35 17.80
C ALA A 42 -11.18 -0.12 16.33
N GLY A 43 -12.34 -0.61 15.90
CA GLY A 43 -12.54 -1.12 14.54
C GLY A 43 -12.41 -0.04 13.45
N GLU A 44 -12.97 1.15 13.68
CA GLU A 44 -12.83 2.28 12.75
C GLU A 44 -11.40 2.83 12.68
N HIS A 45 -10.66 2.76 13.79
CA HIS A 45 -9.26 3.21 13.85
C HIS A 45 -8.33 2.21 13.16
N GLU A 46 -8.51 0.91 13.38
CA GLU A 46 -7.73 -0.16 12.74
C GLU A 46 -7.89 -0.17 11.21
N ILE A 47 -9.13 -0.04 10.71
CA ILE A 47 -9.43 -0.03 9.27
C ILE A 47 -8.81 1.21 8.58
N ASN A 48 -8.93 2.39 9.19
CA ASN A 48 -8.38 3.64 8.63
C ASN A 48 -6.85 3.74 8.73
N THR A 49 -6.25 3.11 9.74
CA THR A 49 -4.81 3.24 10.01
C THR A 49 -3.99 2.27 9.16
N PHE A 50 -4.49 1.05 8.94
CA PHE A 50 -3.69 -0.01 8.32
C PHE A 50 -4.17 -0.46 6.92
N GLY A 51 -5.49 -0.47 6.70
CA GLY A 51 -6.09 -1.00 5.47
C GLY A 51 -6.01 -0.06 4.27
N THR A 52 -6.50 1.17 4.45
CA THR A 52 -6.70 2.11 3.33
C THR A 52 -5.40 2.52 2.61
N PRO A 53 -4.29 2.83 3.30
CA PRO A 53 -3.04 3.19 2.61
C PRO A 53 -2.44 2.04 1.80
N THR A 54 -2.46 0.82 2.35
CA THR A 54 -1.89 -0.38 1.73
C THR A 54 -2.60 -0.74 0.41
N ILE A 55 -3.94 -0.72 0.40
CA ILE A 55 -4.74 -0.94 -0.81
C ILE A 55 -4.40 0.09 -1.89
N VAL A 56 -4.25 1.36 -1.52
CA VAL A 56 -3.89 2.41 -2.49
C VAL A 56 -2.54 2.12 -3.13
N HIS A 57 -1.53 1.72 -2.36
CA HIS A 57 -0.22 1.38 -2.93
C HIS A 57 -0.29 0.21 -3.91
N PHE A 58 -1.01 -0.87 -3.58
CA PHE A 58 -1.21 -1.98 -4.52
C PHE A 58 -1.96 -1.55 -5.79
N CYS A 59 -3.01 -0.74 -5.65
CA CYS A 59 -3.74 -0.19 -6.79
C CYS A 59 -2.84 0.68 -7.69
N ILE A 60 -1.94 1.47 -7.12
CA ILE A 60 -0.96 2.22 -7.92
C ILE A 60 -0.02 1.27 -8.67
N VAL A 61 0.49 0.23 -8.01
CA VAL A 61 1.39 -0.75 -8.66
C VAL A 61 0.67 -1.47 -9.82
N LEU A 62 -0.58 -1.89 -9.62
CA LEU A 62 -1.42 -2.46 -10.67
C LEU A 62 -1.63 -1.44 -11.82
N PHE A 63 -1.96 -0.20 -11.48
CA PHE A 63 -2.26 0.85 -12.45
C PHE A 63 -1.05 1.19 -13.31
N ILE A 64 0.13 1.42 -12.72
CA ILE A 64 1.34 1.73 -13.48
C ILE A 64 1.78 0.55 -14.34
N SER A 65 1.59 -0.70 -13.86
CA SER A 65 1.84 -1.89 -14.67
C SER A 65 0.94 -1.91 -15.90
N ALA A 66 -0.36 -1.69 -15.73
CA ALA A 66 -1.30 -1.63 -16.85
C ALA A 66 -0.95 -0.50 -17.83
N VAL A 67 -0.62 0.69 -17.31
CA VAL A 67 -0.20 1.85 -18.12
C VAL A 67 1.04 1.53 -18.95
N LEU A 68 2.06 0.89 -18.37
CA LEU A 68 3.30 0.59 -19.09
C LEU A 68 3.20 -0.62 -20.03
N SER A 69 2.14 -1.42 -19.91
CA SER A 69 1.77 -2.46 -20.89
C SER A 69 0.96 -1.93 -22.08
N VAL A 70 0.51 -0.67 -22.06
CA VAL A 70 -0.16 -0.07 -23.23
C VAL A 70 0.85 0.16 -24.36
N PRO A 71 0.48 -0.13 -25.63
CA PRO A 71 1.34 0.11 -26.79
C PRO A 71 1.44 1.61 -27.11
N TRP A 72 2.18 2.37 -26.30
CA TRP A 72 2.33 3.81 -26.49
C TRP A 72 3.08 4.13 -27.80
N PRO A 73 2.60 5.08 -28.62
CA PRO A 73 3.31 5.53 -29.82
C PRO A 73 4.61 6.28 -29.50
N GLY A 74 4.77 6.79 -28.27
CA GLY A 74 5.95 7.49 -27.80
C GLY A 74 5.97 7.67 -26.28
N TRP A 75 7.12 8.11 -25.74
CA TRP A 75 7.35 8.18 -24.30
C TRP A 75 6.51 9.23 -23.57
N ASN A 76 6.17 10.34 -24.23
CA ASN A 76 5.50 11.47 -23.59
C ASN A 76 4.16 11.10 -22.94
N GLY A 77 3.37 10.23 -23.59
CA GLY A 77 2.10 9.77 -23.05
C GLY A 77 2.28 8.97 -21.76
N ALA A 78 3.08 7.89 -21.83
CA ALA A 78 3.41 7.06 -20.68
C ALA A 78 4.04 7.87 -19.53
N ALA A 79 5.02 8.72 -19.86
CA ALA A 79 5.72 9.57 -18.90
C ALA A 79 4.75 10.51 -18.18
N THR A 80 3.83 11.17 -18.91
CA THR A 80 2.86 12.09 -18.30
C THR A 80 1.94 11.35 -17.32
N VAL A 81 1.40 10.19 -17.71
CA VAL A 81 0.49 9.42 -16.85
C VAL A 81 1.21 8.95 -15.60
N VAL A 82 2.42 8.38 -15.72
CA VAL A 82 3.20 7.92 -14.58
C VAL A 82 3.61 9.08 -13.68
N TRP A 83 4.01 10.22 -14.25
CA TRP A 83 4.37 11.43 -13.51
C TRP A 83 3.20 11.95 -12.68
N VAL A 84 2.02 12.10 -13.28
CA VAL A 84 0.80 12.56 -12.59
C VAL A 84 0.43 11.59 -11.46
N THR A 85 0.52 10.28 -11.73
CA THR A 85 0.26 9.24 -10.74
C THR A 85 1.18 9.37 -9.54
N GLY A 86 2.47 9.59 -9.78
CA GLY A 86 3.46 9.79 -8.71
C GLY A 86 3.20 11.07 -7.93
N ALA A 87 2.90 12.16 -8.61
CA ALA A 87 2.60 13.44 -7.97
C ALA A 87 1.37 13.34 -7.06
N VAL A 88 0.30 12.68 -7.52
CA VAL A 88 -0.89 12.40 -6.70
C VAL A 88 -0.53 11.53 -5.49
N GLY A 89 0.31 10.51 -5.67
CA GLY A 89 0.82 9.68 -4.56
C GLY A 89 1.61 10.46 -3.51
N ILE A 90 2.46 11.41 -3.92
CA ILE A 90 3.15 12.33 -3.00
C ILE A 90 2.14 13.18 -2.23
N VAL A 91 1.15 13.76 -2.91
CA VAL A 91 0.13 14.58 -2.25
C VAL A 91 -0.67 13.75 -1.24
N TYR A 92 -1.07 12.54 -1.62
CA TYR A 92 -1.80 11.61 -0.75
C TYR A 92 -1.00 11.24 0.50
N THR A 93 0.27 10.83 0.34
CA THR A 93 1.16 10.52 1.47
C THR A 93 1.37 11.73 2.38
N MET A 94 1.55 12.93 1.84
CA MET A 94 1.65 14.17 2.63
C MET A 94 0.38 14.47 3.43
N ILE A 95 -0.80 14.20 2.87
CA ILE A 95 -2.08 14.34 3.58
C ILE A 95 -2.15 13.35 4.76
N ILE A 96 -1.75 12.09 4.54
CA ILE A 96 -1.69 11.07 5.61
C ILE A 96 -0.76 11.51 6.73
N ILE A 97 0.46 11.95 6.41
CA ILE A 97 1.44 12.46 7.39
C ILE A 97 0.84 13.59 8.22
N ARG A 98 0.22 14.56 7.54
CA ARG A 98 -0.38 15.73 8.20
C ARG A 98 -1.54 15.33 9.10
N ARG A 99 -2.35 14.36 8.69
CA ARG A 99 -3.46 13.82 9.51
C ARG A 99 -2.92 13.06 10.72
N SER A 100 -1.96 12.17 10.52
CA SER A 100 -1.33 11.37 11.59
C SER A 100 -0.70 12.25 12.67
N ARG A 101 0.07 13.28 12.27
CA ARG A 101 0.71 14.22 13.22
C ARG A 101 -0.28 15.06 14.05
N ARG A 102 -1.54 15.17 13.64
CA ARG A 102 -2.59 15.91 14.38
C ARG A 102 -3.36 15.02 15.34
N THR A 103 -3.25 13.69 15.25
CA THR A 103 -3.94 12.75 16.12
C THR A 103 -3.10 12.52 17.38
N THR A 104 -3.66 12.85 18.56
CA THR A 104 -2.97 12.76 19.86
C THR A 104 -3.17 11.42 20.58
N LEU A 105 -3.98 10.51 20.00
CA LEU A 105 -4.43 9.26 20.62
C LEU A 105 -3.45 8.08 20.47
N TYR A 106 -2.53 8.13 19.50
CA TYR A 106 -1.54 7.08 19.27
C TYR A 106 -0.18 7.71 18.99
N LYS A 107 0.89 7.21 19.64
CA LYS A 107 2.27 7.63 19.36
C LYS A 107 2.86 6.66 18.34
N PRO A 108 2.99 7.03 17.06
CA PRO A 108 3.54 6.14 16.06
C PRO A 108 4.99 5.77 16.41
N VAL A 109 5.29 4.49 16.35
CA VAL A 109 6.65 3.96 16.57
C VAL A 109 7.50 4.30 15.32
N LEU A 110 8.83 4.32 15.46
CA LEU A 110 9.74 4.62 14.34
C LEU A 110 9.50 3.71 13.12
N GLU A 111 9.16 2.44 13.37
CA GLU A 111 8.88 1.45 12.33
C GLU A 111 7.65 1.83 11.49
N ASP A 112 6.54 2.22 12.13
CA ASP A 112 5.31 2.70 11.47
C ASP A 112 5.61 3.89 10.55
N TRP A 113 6.49 4.80 11.00
CA TRP A 113 6.92 5.95 10.21
C TRP A 113 7.73 5.56 8.98
N ILE A 114 8.60 4.58 9.10
CA ILE A 114 9.44 4.14 7.97
C ILE A 114 8.54 3.47 6.92
N TRP A 115 7.70 2.52 7.32
CA TRP A 115 6.92 1.68 6.41
C TRP A 115 5.67 2.36 5.85
N HIS A 116 4.96 3.16 6.64
CA HIS A 116 3.71 3.78 6.17
C HIS A 116 3.90 5.19 5.61
N THR A 117 5.08 5.79 5.79
CA THR A 117 5.30 7.19 5.42
C THR A 117 6.55 7.40 4.57
N VAL A 118 7.74 7.08 5.10
CA VAL A 118 9.00 7.44 4.43
C VAL A 118 9.21 6.64 3.15
N LEU A 119 9.07 5.30 3.22
CA LEU A 119 9.30 4.44 2.06
C LEU A 119 8.30 4.69 0.92
N PRO A 120 6.98 4.81 1.17
CA PRO A 120 6.05 5.22 0.11
C PRO A 120 6.39 6.57 -0.51
N LEU A 121 6.73 7.59 0.31
CA LEU A 121 7.09 8.91 -0.20
C LEU A 121 8.34 8.87 -1.08
N VAL A 122 9.35 8.10 -0.67
CA VAL A 122 10.56 7.87 -1.48
C VAL A 122 10.18 7.20 -2.80
N ALA A 123 9.36 6.14 -2.77
CA ALA A 123 8.92 5.44 -3.98
C ALA A 123 8.18 6.39 -4.95
N TYR A 124 7.23 7.18 -4.47
CA TYR A 124 6.52 8.14 -5.32
C TYR A 124 7.45 9.22 -5.86
N THR A 125 8.41 9.70 -5.07
CA THR A 125 9.39 10.70 -5.52
C THR A 125 10.30 10.15 -6.61
N VAL A 126 10.84 8.93 -6.42
CA VAL A 126 11.65 8.25 -7.45
C VAL A 126 10.82 8.04 -8.70
N MET A 127 9.54 7.69 -8.59
CA MET A 127 8.65 7.51 -9.72
C MET A 127 8.43 8.82 -10.51
N VAL A 128 8.17 9.93 -9.83
CA VAL A 128 8.00 11.26 -10.47
C VAL A 128 9.27 11.68 -11.21
N VAL A 129 10.42 11.59 -10.54
CA VAL A 129 11.72 11.96 -11.12
C VAL A 129 12.02 11.08 -12.33
N SER A 130 11.81 9.77 -12.20
CA SER A 130 12.08 8.80 -13.25
C SER A 130 11.13 8.95 -14.45
N ALA A 131 9.87 9.31 -14.21
CA ALA A 131 8.91 9.63 -15.27
C ALA A 131 9.30 10.92 -16.02
N ALA A 132 9.85 11.92 -15.33
CA ALA A 132 10.38 13.12 -16.00
C ALA A 132 11.57 12.78 -16.90
N PHE A 133 12.46 11.88 -16.46
CA PHE A 133 13.57 11.38 -17.29
C PHE A 133 13.11 10.48 -18.44
N LEU A 134 11.98 9.78 -18.29
CA LEU A 134 11.46 8.86 -19.31
C LEU A 134 11.14 9.56 -20.64
N ALA A 135 10.78 10.85 -20.60
CA ALA A 135 10.58 11.65 -21.80
C ALA A 135 11.85 11.81 -22.67
N PHE A 136 13.03 11.61 -22.07
CA PHE A 136 14.33 11.78 -22.72
C PHE A 136 15.11 10.48 -22.88
N SER A 137 14.94 9.52 -21.97
CA SER A 137 15.69 8.26 -21.95
C SER A 137 14.91 7.12 -21.32
N SER A 138 15.03 5.92 -21.90
CA SER A 138 14.44 4.69 -21.35
C SER A 138 15.02 4.28 -19.99
N ILE A 139 16.12 4.90 -19.54
CA ILE A 139 16.68 4.70 -18.19
C ILE A 139 15.63 4.99 -17.10
N GLY A 140 14.67 5.90 -17.35
CA GLY A 140 13.57 6.18 -16.42
C GLY A 140 12.74 4.94 -16.06
N LEU A 141 12.69 3.91 -16.92
CA LEU A 141 11.96 2.67 -16.64
C LEU A 141 12.53 1.92 -15.44
N PHE A 142 13.84 1.96 -15.21
CA PHE A 142 14.45 1.30 -14.06
C PHE A 142 13.98 1.93 -12.75
N GLY A 143 13.95 3.26 -12.68
CA GLY A 143 13.47 3.95 -11.48
C GLY A 143 11.97 3.78 -11.25
N ILE A 144 11.16 3.73 -12.32
CA ILE A 144 9.73 3.41 -12.20
C ILE A 144 9.53 1.96 -11.71
N ALA A 145 10.28 1.00 -12.27
CA ALA A 145 10.26 -0.39 -11.85
C ALA A 145 10.69 -0.56 -10.38
N SER A 146 11.76 0.13 -9.95
CA SER A 146 12.18 0.14 -8.55
C SER A 146 11.12 0.74 -7.63
N SER A 147 10.44 1.80 -8.07
CA SER A 147 9.35 2.41 -7.30
C SER A 147 8.17 1.46 -7.15
N ALA A 148 7.80 0.75 -8.21
CA ALA A 148 6.73 -0.24 -8.21
C ALA A 148 7.04 -1.39 -7.24
N LEU A 149 8.25 -1.94 -7.30
CA LEU A 149 8.70 -2.99 -6.37
C LEU A 149 8.73 -2.49 -4.93
N LEU A 150 9.23 -1.28 -4.69
CA LEU A 150 9.28 -0.71 -3.35
C LEU A 150 7.86 -0.56 -2.77
N LEU A 151 6.92 0.02 -3.52
CA LEU A 151 5.52 0.12 -3.10
C LEU A 151 4.89 -1.26 -2.87
N LEU A 152 5.19 -2.24 -3.73
CA LEU A 152 4.70 -3.61 -3.58
C LEU A 152 5.21 -4.26 -2.29
N PHE A 153 6.52 -4.19 -2.02
CA PHE A 153 7.11 -4.78 -0.81
C PHE A 153 6.65 -4.07 0.46
N VAL A 154 6.57 -2.74 0.44
CA VAL A 154 5.98 -1.97 1.54
C VAL A 154 4.53 -2.41 1.78
N GLY A 155 3.75 -2.55 0.71
CA GLY A 155 2.37 -3.02 0.82
C GLY A 155 2.28 -4.44 1.38
N ILE A 156 3.15 -5.36 0.96
CA ILE A 156 3.20 -6.74 1.48
C ILE A 156 3.54 -6.73 2.98
N HIS A 157 4.52 -5.94 3.40
CA HIS A 157 4.89 -5.81 4.80
C HIS A 157 3.70 -5.30 5.64
N ASN A 158 3.08 -4.21 5.19
CA ASN A 158 1.93 -3.61 5.88
C ASN A 158 0.71 -4.55 5.91
N ALA A 159 0.47 -5.28 4.81
CA ALA A 159 -0.59 -6.29 4.71
C ALA A 159 -0.37 -7.45 5.68
N TRP A 160 0.87 -7.93 5.79
CA TRP A 160 1.24 -8.97 6.73
C TRP A 160 1.02 -8.53 8.16
N ASP A 161 1.51 -7.35 8.53
CA ASP A 161 1.36 -6.78 9.87
C ASP A 161 -0.12 -6.60 10.27
N SER A 162 -0.93 -6.10 9.34
CA SER A 162 -2.38 -5.98 9.54
C SER A 162 -3.05 -7.34 9.79
N ALA A 163 -2.70 -8.34 8.98
CA ALA A 163 -3.30 -9.67 9.08
C ALA A 163 -2.90 -10.39 10.37
N THR A 164 -1.64 -10.29 10.79
CA THR A 164 -1.17 -10.89 12.05
C THR A 164 -1.78 -10.17 13.25
N TYR A 165 -1.89 -8.85 13.21
CA TYR A 165 -2.58 -8.07 14.24
C TYR A 165 -4.02 -8.55 14.42
N ILE A 166 -4.81 -8.55 13.35
CA ILE A 166 -6.21 -9.00 13.36
C ILE A 166 -6.33 -10.42 13.92
N ALA A 167 -5.51 -11.36 13.45
CA ALA A 167 -5.53 -12.74 13.90
C ALA A 167 -5.24 -12.87 15.41
N LEU A 168 -4.33 -12.05 15.95
CA LEU A 168 -4.01 -12.04 17.37
C LEU A 168 -5.12 -11.40 18.22
N THR A 169 -5.71 -10.28 17.78
CA THR A 169 -6.83 -9.62 18.48
C THR A 169 -8.09 -10.48 18.51
N VAL A 170 -8.43 -11.16 17.40
CA VAL A 170 -9.58 -12.07 17.34
C VAL A 170 -9.40 -13.23 18.33
N LYS A 171 -8.19 -13.79 18.44
CA LYS A 171 -7.89 -14.87 19.39
C LYS A 171 -8.01 -14.42 20.85
N GLN A 172 -7.62 -13.19 21.18
CA GLN A 172 -7.77 -12.65 22.53
C GLN A 172 -9.23 -12.38 22.91
N GLY A 173 -10.05 -11.88 21.98
CA GLY A 173 -11.48 -11.65 22.21
C GLY A 173 -12.29 -12.94 22.42
N GLN A 174 -11.79 -14.09 21.95
CA GLN A 174 -12.41 -15.41 22.14
C GLN A 174 -11.98 -16.13 23.43
N GLN A 175 -10.96 -15.65 24.16
CA GLN A 175 -10.65 -16.23 25.47
C GLN A 175 -11.76 -15.85 26.47
N PRO A 176 -12.50 -16.81 27.05
CA PRO A 176 -13.47 -16.51 28.08
C PRO A 176 -12.74 -15.81 29.22
N SER A 177 -13.29 -14.69 29.70
CA SER A 177 -12.84 -14.03 30.93
C SER A 177 -12.97 -15.02 32.09
N GLY A 178 -11.94 -15.83 32.27
CA GLY A 178 -11.85 -16.88 33.27
C GLY A 178 -11.60 -16.27 34.64
N ASN A 179 -12.62 -15.64 35.20
CA ASN A 179 -12.73 -15.50 36.65
C ASN A 179 -14.15 -15.90 37.05
N PRO A 180 -14.37 -17.11 37.60
CA PRO A 180 -15.62 -17.42 38.27
C PRO A 180 -15.79 -16.40 39.39
N LYS A 181 -16.88 -15.62 39.36
CA LYS A 181 -17.26 -14.80 40.52
C LYS A 181 -17.40 -15.76 41.71
N PRO A 182 -16.71 -15.54 42.85
CA PRO A 182 -16.94 -16.36 44.03
C PRO A 182 -18.42 -16.24 44.41
N GLY A 183 -19.11 -17.38 44.44
CA GLY A 183 -20.52 -17.45 44.83
C GLY A 183 -20.73 -16.89 46.24
N PRO A 184 -21.91 -16.32 46.53
CA PRO A 184 -22.19 -15.76 47.85
C PRO A 184 -22.01 -16.83 48.91
N LYS A 185 -21.18 -16.54 49.92
CA LYS A 185 -21.04 -17.38 51.11
C LYS A 185 -22.41 -17.41 51.80
N GLN A 186 -23.07 -18.57 51.78
CA GLN A 186 -24.23 -18.81 52.62
C GLN A 186 -23.75 -18.81 54.08
N GLN A 187 -24.29 -17.87 54.86
CA GLN A 187 -24.24 -17.86 56.32
C GLN A 187 -25.51 -18.50 56.86
#